data_AF-A0A7Y7DU35-F1
#
_entry.id   AF-A0A7Y7DU35-F1
#
_cell.length_a   1.000
_cell.length_b   1.000
_cell.length_c   1.000
_cell.angle_alpha   90.00
_cell.angle_beta   90.00
_cell.angle_gamma   90.00
#
_symmetry.space_group_name_H-M   'P 1'
#
loop_
_entity.id
_entity.type
_entity.pdbx_description
1 polymer ?
#
loop_
_entity_poly.entity_id
_entity_poly.type
_entity_poly.pdbx_seq_one_letter_code
_entity_poly.pdbx_strand_id
1 'polypeptide(L)'
;MKHKGTKKFLTILLTPLLLFLGGLFSNYFFVAVIDQLKDVQVVSTELFDFSPTLVFASAIGILPILMYVSDLGVVYEKSWKFLSTLAFTLSMGWLFVFLRITYLNSQLESIPKLPGIQESMSFNSIHAEYYLGFGFMFGMLVATLFFMFFGKTIAA
;
A
#
# COMPACT_ATOMS: atom_id res chain seq x y z
N MET A 1 15.97 4.87 -28.62
CA MET A 1 15.86 6.12 -27.81
C MET A 1 14.44 6.66 -27.61
N LYS A 2 13.40 6.27 -28.38
CA LYS A 2 12.02 6.81 -28.25
C LYS A 2 11.24 6.38 -26.98
N HIS A 3 11.62 5.29 -26.30
CA HIS A 3 10.83 4.74 -25.17
C HIS A 3 10.95 5.47 -23.82
N LYS A 4 12.05 6.17 -23.53
CA LYS A 4 12.25 6.84 -22.22
C LYS A 4 11.31 8.03 -22.01
N GLY A 5 11.07 8.81 -23.07
CA GLY A 5 10.17 9.98 -23.01
C GLY A 5 8.73 9.58 -22.75
N THR A 6 8.25 8.52 -23.42
CA THR A 6 6.88 7.99 -23.23
C THR A 6 6.66 7.47 -21.81
N LYS A 7 7.62 6.72 -21.24
CA LYS A 7 7.51 6.21 -19.87
C LYS A 7 7.44 7.34 -18.83
N LYS A 8 8.33 8.34 -18.96
CA LYS A 8 8.33 9.52 -18.08
C LYS A 8 7.01 10.30 -18.16
N PHE A 9 6.50 10.52 -19.38
CA PHE A 9 5.22 11.19 -19.59
C PHE A 9 4.06 10.41 -18.95
N LEU A 10 4.03 9.08 -19.14
CA LEU A 10 3.00 8.22 -18.56
C LEU A 10 3.03 8.28 -17.02
N THR A 11 4.21 8.26 -16.40
CA THR A 11 4.35 8.41 -14.95
C THR A 11 3.79 9.75 -14.47
N ILE A 12 4.15 10.86 -15.13
CA ILE A 12 3.66 12.20 -14.76
C ILE A 12 2.14 12.30 -14.89
N LEU A 13 1.53 11.62 -15.87
CA LEU A 13 0.08 11.60 -16.06
C LEU A 13 -0.64 10.68 -15.06
N LEU A 14 -0.08 9.49 -14.80
CA LEU A 14 -0.72 8.48 -13.96
C LEU A 14 -0.61 8.80 -12.46
N THR A 15 0.47 9.44 -12.02
CA THR A 15 0.64 9.84 -10.61
C THR A 15 -0.53 10.70 -10.09
N PRO A 16 -0.89 11.85 -10.71
CA PRO A 16 -2.02 12.67 -10.24
C PRO A 16 -3.36 11.95 -10.38
N LEU A 17 -3.53 11.12 -11.41
CA LEU A 17 -4.73 10.30 -11.58
C LEU A 17 -4.89 9.31 -10.41
N LEU A 18 -3.82 8.60 -10.05
CA LEU A 18 -3.84 7.64 -8.94
C LEU A 18 -3.92 8.31 -7.58
N LEU A 19 -3.33 9.50 -7.40
CA LEU A 19 -3.55 10.32 -6.20
C LEU A 19 -5.04 10.65 -6.04
N PHE A 20 -5.69 11.12 -7.11
CA PHE A 20 -7.12 11.44 -7.11
C PHE A 20 -7.99 10.21 -6.82
N LEU A 21 -7.70 9.09 -7.50
CA LEU A 21 -8.41 7.83 -7.26
C LEU A 21 -8.18 7.31 -5.83
N GLY A 22 -6.96 7.42 -5.30
CA GLY A 22 -6.66 7.08 -3.92
C GLY A 22 -7.49 7.90 -2.94
N GLY A 23 -7.66 9.20 -3.20
CA GLY A 23 -8.59 10.05 -2.43
C GLY A 23 -10.03 9.53 -2.46
N LEU A 24 -10.55 9.21 -3.65
CA LEU A 24 -11.92 8.68 -3.81
C LEU A 24 -12.14 7.31 -3.13
N PHE A 25 -11.13 6.44 -3.17
CA PHE A 25 -11.23 5.07 -2.64
C PHE A 25 -10.79 4.94 -1.17
N SER A 26 -10.25 6.00 -0.57
CA SER A 26 -9.78 6.01 0.83
C SER A 26 -10.83 5.51 1.81
N ASN A 27 -12.07 6.01 1.71
CA ASN A 27 -13.16 5.59 2.58
C ASN A 27 -13.43 4.09 2.51
N TYR A 28 -13.47 3.52 1.30
CA TYR A 28 -13.67 2.07 1.12
C TYR A 28 -12.54 1.26 1.74
N PHE A 29 -11.30 1.71 1.58
CA PHE A 29 -10.14 1.09 2.21
C PHE A 29 -10.25 1.11 3.73
N PHE A 30 -10.53 2.27 4.32
CA PHE A 30 -10.59 2.41 5.78
C PHE A 30 -11.76 1.65 6.40
N VAL A 31 -12.93 1.62 5.77
CA VAL A 31 -14.05 0.76 6.19
C VAL A 31 -13.62 -0.71 6.19
N ALA A 32 -12.98 -1.18 5.11
CA ALA A 32 -12.50 -2.57 5.03
C ALA A 32 -11.43 -2.92 6.07
N VAL A 33 -10.62 -1.95 6.52
CA VAL A 33 -9.65 -2.12 7.60
C VAL A 33 -10.34 -2.17 8.96
N ILE A 34 -11.28 -1.25 9.22
CA ILE A 34 -12.03 -1.18 10.48
C ILE A 34 -12.86 -2.44 10.69
N ASP A 35 -13.52 -2.94 9.65
CA ASP A 35 -14.35 -4.16 9.72
C ASP A 35 -13.56 -5.41 10.15
N GLN A 36 -12.22 -5.38 10.05
CA GLN A 36 -11.35 -6.49 10.47
C GLN A 36 -10.84 -6.36 11.92
N LEU A 37 -11.11 -5.23 12.59
CA LEU A 37 -10.77 -5.05 14.01
C LEU A 37 -11.90 -5.63 14.88
N LYS A 38 -11.55 -6.54 15.79
CA LYS A 38 -12.54 -7.28 16.60
C LYS A 38 -12.89 -6.52 17.88
N ASP A 39 -14.17 -6.53 18.23
CA ASP A 39 -14.71 -6.06 19.52
C ASP A 39 -14.32 -4.62 19.93
N VAL A 40 -13.89 -3.78 18.97
CA VAL A 40 -13.45 -2.41 19.24
C VAL A 40 -14.34 -1.40 18.52
N GLN A 41 -14.72 -0.34 19.22
CA GLN A 41 -15.33 0.82 18.59
C GLN A 41 -14.21 1.76 18.12
N VAL A 42 -14.07 1.91 16.81
CA VAL A 42 -13.13 2.89 16.25
C VAL A 42 -13.79 4.27 16.31
N VAL A 43 -13.22 5.16 17.11
CA VAL A 43 -13.74 6.52 17.30
C VAL A 43 -12.84 7.50 16.55
N SER A 44 -13.44 8.33 15.70
CA SER A 44 -12.73 9.49 15.16
C SER A 44 -12.77 10.61 16.19
N THR A 45 -11.59 11.04 16.64
CA THR A 45 -11.47 12.17 17.56
C THR A 45 -11.69 13.52 16.85
N GLU A 46 -11.67 13.53 15.51
CA GLU A 46 -11.84 14.72 14.69
C GLU A 46 -12.95 14.54 13.65
N LEU A 47 -13.77 15.57 13.44
CA LEU A 47 -14.88 15.54 12.48
C LEU A 47 -14.42 15.48 11.00
N PHE A 48 -13.15 15.82 10.74
CA PHE A 48 -12.54 15.84 9.40
C PHE A 48 -11.03 15.58 9.47
N ASP A 49 -10.61 14.36 9.78
CA ASP A 49 -9.20 14.02 9.68
C ASP A 49 -8.83 13.69 8.22
N PHE A 50 -8.40 14.71 7.47
CA PHE A 50 -7.95 14.55 6.09
C PHE A 50 -6.57 13.86 5.99
N SER A 51 -5.84 13.73 7.10
CA SER A 51 -4.45 13.25 7.08
C SER A 51 -4.36 11.79 6.60
N PRO A 52 -5.12 10.81 7.14
CA PRO A 52 -5.04 9.43 6.69
C PRO A 52 -5.46 9.25 5.22
N THR A 53 -6.45 10.02 4.77
CA THR A 53 -6.90 10.04 3.37
C THR A 53 -5.80 10.53 2.43
N LEU A 54 -5.10 11.61 2.78
CA LEU A 54 -3.98 12.12 1.99
C LEU A 54 -2.80 11.15 1.97
N VAL A 55 -2.50 10.49 3.09
CA VAL A 55 -1.42 9.50 3.18
C VAL A 55 -1.76 8.26 2.35
N PHE A 56 -3.00 7.76 2.45
CA PHE A 56 -3.47 6.67 1.59
C PHE A 56 -3.41 7.04 0.11
N ALA A 57 -3.94 8.20 -0.26
CA ALA A 57 -3.88 8.70 -1.62
C ALA A 57 -2.43 8.76 -2.13
N SER A 58 -1.50 9.25 -1.29
CA SER A 58 -0.08 9.30 -1.59
C SER A 58 0.53 7.92 -1.77
N ALA A 59 0.16 6.94 -0.94
CA ALA A 59 0.60 5.56 -1.06
C ALA A 59 0.13 4.91 -2.37
N ILE A 60 -1.07 5.23 -2.87
CA ILE A 60 -1.53 4.78 -4.19
C ILE A 60 -0.83 5.55 -5.31
N GLY A 61 -0.71 6.87 -5.16
CA GLY A 61 -0.10 7.78 -6.13
C GLY A 61 1.40 7.54 -6.36
N ILE A 62 2.11 6.94 -5.40
CA ILE A 62 3.54 6.63 -5.56
C ILE A 62 3.78 5.41 -6.46
N LEU A 63 2.79 4.55 -6.72
CA LEU A 63 2.95 3.32 -7.50
C LEU A 63 3.56 3.54 -8.90
N PRO A 64 3.17 4.53 -9.72
CA PRO A 64 3.79 4.78 -11.03
C PRO A 64 5.23 5.25 -10.92
N ILE A 65 5.56 6.01 -9.86
CA ILE A 65 6.92 6.49 -9.59
C ILE A 65 7.80 5.30 -9.22
N LEU A 66 7.32 4.49 -8.29
CA LEU A 66 7.91 3.23 -7.90
C LEU A 66 8.17 2.36 -9.15
N MET A 67 7.14 2.08 -9.95
CA MET A 67 7.29 1.26 -11.16
C MET A 67 8.31 1.85 -12.14
N TYR A 68 8.34 3.17 -12.31
CA TYR A 68 9.33 3.86 -13.14
C TYR A 68 10.76 3.70 -12.61
N VAL A 69 10.98 3.79 -11.29
CA VAL A 69 12.29 3.57 -10.68
C VAL A 69 12.73 2.11 -10.85
N SER A 70 11.83 1.14 -10.63
CA SER A 70 12.15 -0.28 -10.80
C SER A 70 12.54 -0.64 -12.24
N ASP A 71 11.98 0.07 -13.24
CA ASP A 71 12.33 -0.12 -14.66
C ASP A 71 13.80 0.25 -14.95
N LEU A 72 14.42 1.13 -14.16
CA LEU A 72 15.84 1.46 -14.28
C LEU A 72 16.74 0.26 -13.96
N GLY A 73 16.30 -0.60 -13.03
CA GLY A 73 17.04 -1.78 -12.59
C GLY A 73 16.67 -3.06 -13.35
N VAL A 74 15.37 -3.30 -13.54
CA VAL A 74 14.86 -4.54 -14.17
C VAL A 74 14.91 -4.47 -15.69
N VAL A 75 14.71 -3.29 -16.28
CA VAL A 75 14.44 -3.06 -17.70
C VAL A 75 13.28 -3.94 -18.16
N TYR A 76 12.05 -3.43 -18.05
CA TYR A 76 10.85 -4.16 -18.46
C TYR A 76 10.74 -4.24 -19.98
N GLU A 77 11.49 -5.14 -20.61
CA GLU A 77 11.38 -5.45 -22.04
C GLU A 77 10.09 -6.24 -22.34
N LYS A 78 9.65 -7.07 -21.39
CA LYS A 78 8.46 -7.91 -21.50
C LYS A 78 7.40 -7.46 -20.50
N SER A 79 6.15 -7.33 -20.96
CA SER A 79 5.01 -6.88 -20.15
C SER A 79 4.75 -7.77 -18.93
N TRP A 80 5.08 -9.07 -18.99
CA TRP A 80 4.88 -9.98 -17.86
C TRP A 80 5.77 -9.64 -16.66
N LYS A 81 7.01 -9.15 -16.88
CA LYS A 81 7.90 -8.73 -15.78
C LYS A 81 7.30 -7.52 -15.05
N PHE A 82 6.77 -6.57 -15.82
CA PHE A 82 6.08 -5.40 -15.27
C PHE A 82 4.84 -5.81 -14.46
N LEU A 83 3.98 -6.66 -15.03
CA LEU A 83 2.78 -7.16 -14.35
C LEU A 83 3.12 -7.94 -13.08
N SER A 84 4.17 -8.77 -13.11
CA SER A 84 4.62 -9.54 -11.96
C SER A 84 5.15 -8.64 -10.85
N THR A 85 5.98 -7.65 -11.18
CA THR A 85 6.46 -6.68 -10.17
C THR A 85 5.29 -5.89 -9.57
N LEU A 86 4.34 -5.45 -10.40
CA LEU A 86 3.17 -4.72 -9.91
C LEU A 86 2.31 -5.60 -9.00
N ALA A 87 1.98 -6.82 -9.41
CA ALA A 87 1.19 -7.75 -8.63
C ALA A 87 1.87 -8.09 -7.29
N PHE A 88 3.18 -8.32 -7.31
CA PHE A 88 3.97 -8.58 -6.10
C PHE A 88 4.00 -7.36 -5.17
N THR A 89 4.21 -6.17 -5.73
CA THR A 89 4.19 -4.90 -4.98
C THR A 89 2.83 -4.71 -4.28
N LEU A 90 1.73 -4.87 -5.02
CA LEU A 90 0.38 -4.75 -4.47
C LEU A 90 0.10 -5.79 -3.38
N SER A 91 0.51 -7.04 -3.61
CA SER A 91 0.34 -8.13 -2.64
C SER A 91 1.10 -7.86 -1.35
N MET A 92 2.33 -7.33 -1.44
CA MET A 92 3.13 -6.96 -0.26
C MET A 92 2.54 -5.78 0.50
N GLY A 93 1.95 -4.80 -0.18
CA GLY A 93 1.16 -3.74 0.46
C GLY A 93 0.04 -4.31 1.34
N TRP A 94 -0.80 -5.16 0.76
CA TRP A 94 -1.90 -5.80 1.49
C TRP A 94 -1.41 -6.70 2.63
N LEU A 95 -0.30 -7.44 2.44
CA LEU A 95 0.30 -8.24 3.50
C LEU A 95 0.70 -7.38 4.71
N PHE A 96 1.31 -6.22 4.48
CA PHE A 96 1.71 -5.33 5.57
C PHE A 96 0.51 -4.75 6.31
N VAL A 97 -0.55 -4.39 5.61
CA VAL A 97 -1.83 -3.98 6.22
C VAL A 97 -2.40 -5.12 7.07
N PHE A 98 -2.43 -6.34 6.54
CA PHE A 98 -2.91 -7.51 7.27
C PHE A 98 -2.09 -7.81 8.54
N LEU A 99 -0.77 -7.71 8.46
CA LEU A 99 0.11 -7.86 9.64
C LEU A 99 -0.16 -6.77 10.69
N ARG A 100 -0.41 -5.53 10.25
CA ARG A 100 -0.78 -4.42 11.16
C ARG A 100 -2.11 -4.70 11.87
N ILE A 101 -3.13 -5.12 11.14
CA ILE A 101 -4.44 -5.46 11.73
C ILE A 101 -4.29 -6.62 12.72
N THR A 102 -3.54 -7.65 12.36
CA THR A 102 -3.28 -8.80 13.24
C THR A 102 -2.57 -8.38 14.52
N TYR A 103 -1.56 -7.50 14.41
CA TYR A 103 -0.89 -6.92 15.56
C TYR A 103 -1.85 -6.13 16.45
N LEU A 104 -2.69 -5.26 15.88
CA LEU A 104 -3.68 -4.48 16.64
C LEU A 104 -4.68 -5.39 17.37
N ASN A 105 -5.20 -6.42 16.70
CA ASN A 105 -6.10 -7.40 17.32
C ASN A 105 -5.42 -8.13 18.49
N SER A 106 -4.14 -8.52 18.35
CA SER A 106 -3.40 -9.17 19.45
C SER A 106 -3.21 -8.26 20.67
N GLN A 107 -3.06 -6.95 20.45
CA GLN A 107 -2.97 -5.98 21.54
C GLN A 107 -4.33 -5.81 22.23
N LEU A 108 -5.42 -5.74 21.48
CA LEU A 108 -6.78 -5.66 22.02
C LEU A 108 -7.16 -6.91 22.83
N GLU A 109 -6.79 -8.10 22.35
CA GLU A 109 -7.04 -9.35 23.08
C GLU A 109 -6.25 -9.45 24.40
N SER A 110 -5.15 -8.70 24.55
CA SER A 110 -4.35 -8.67 25.77
C SER A 110 -4.96 -7.80 26.89
N ILE A 111 -5.95 -6.97 26.56
CA ILE A 111 -6.61 -6.09 27.52
C ILE A 111 -7.76 -6.86 28.21
N PRO A 112 -7.86 -6.82 29.55
CA PRO A 112 -8.93 -7.53 30.27
C PRO A 112 -10.31 -7.02 29.86
N LYS A 113 -11.13 -7.88 29.22
CA LYS A 113 -12.50 -7.54 28.83
C LYS A 113 -13.39 -7.33 30.06
N LEU A 114 -13.82 -6.09 30.28
CA LEU A 114 -14.84 -5.76 31.29
C LEU A 114 -16.24 -6.00 30.69
N PRO A 115 -17.12 -6.77 31.35
CA PRO A 115 -18.44 -7.08 30.81
C PRO A 115 -19.27 -5.79 30.63
N GLY A 116 -19.73 -5.56 29.40
CA GLY A 116 -20.57 -4.41 29.04
C GLY A 116 -19.83 -3.14 28.61
N ILE A 117 -18.49 -3.13 28.59
CA ILE A 117 -17.68 -2.01 28.10
C ILE A 117 -17.03 -2.42 26.79
N GLN A 118 -17.37 -1.74 25.70
CA GLN A 118 -16.69 -1.90 24.41
C GLN A 118 -15.42 -1.04 24.43
N GLU A 119 -14.28 -1.63 24.07
CA GLU A 119 -13.02 -0.88 24.01
C GLU A 119 -13.07 0.12 22.86
N SER A 120 -12.50 1.30 23.07
CA SER A 120 -12.40 2.33 22.04
C SER A 120 -10.97 2.48 21.56
N MET A 121 -10.82 2.56 20.24
CA MET A 121 -9.54 2.82 19.59
C MET A 121 -9.67 4.10 18.76
N SER A 122 -8.70 5.00 18.90
CA SER A 122 -8.65 6.18 18.03
C SER A 122 -8.33 5.74 16.60
N PHE A 123 -9.07 6.23 15.62
CA PHE A 123 -8.80 5.99 14.20
C PHE A 123 -7.34 6.25 13.83
N ASN A 124 -6.74 7.28 14.42
CA ASN A 124 -5.35 7.67 14.17
C ASN A 124 -4.33 6.67 14.69
N SER A 125 -4.70 5.69 15.50
CA SER A 125 -3.78 4.64 15.94
C SER A 125 -3.68 3.47 14.96
N ILE A 126 -4.58 3.36 13.98
CA ILE A 126 -4.61 2.24 13.04
C ILE A 126 -3.43 2.32 12.06
N HIS A 127 -3.23 3.50 11.47
CA HIS A 127 -2.13 3.82 10.54
C HIS A 127 -1.98 2.85 9.34
N ALA A 128 -3.03 2.15 8.92
CA ALA A 128 -2.97 1.12 7.89
C ALA A 128 -2.42 1.63 6.55
N GLU A 129 -2.68 2.89 6.22
CA GLU A 129 -2.18 3.60 5.06
C GLU A 129 -0.64 3.68 4.98
N TYR A 130 0.03 3.84 6.13
CA TYR A 130 1.50 3.83 6.18
C TYR A 130 2.04 2.43 5.91
N TYR A 131 1.43 1.40 6.50
CA TYR A 131 1.84 0.02 6.30
C TYR A 131 1.62 -0.42 4.84
N LEU A 132 0.55 0.04 4.20
CA LEU A 132 0.32 -0.16 2.77
C LEU A 132 1.48 0.43 1.94
N GLY A 133 1.84 1.70 2.19
CA GLY A 133 2.94 2.37 1.51
C GLY A 133 4.30 1.69 1.73
N PHE A 134 4.61 1.29 2.98
CA PHE A 134 5.81 0.51 3.29
C PHE A 134 5.84 -0.84 2.57
N GLY A 135 4.71 -1.54 2.55
CA GLY A 135 4.59 -2.81 1.83
C GLY A 135 4.81 -2.66 0.32
N PHE A 136 4.34 -1.57 -0.29
CA PHE A 136 4.64 -1.26 -1.69
C PHE A 136 6.14 -1.02 -1.92
N MET A 137 6.78 -0.18 -1.11
CA MET A 137 8.22 0.08 -1.25
C MET A 137 9.05 -1.20 -1.09
N PHE A 138 8.73 -2.00 -0.06
CA PHE A 138 9.42 -3.25 0.21
C PHE A 138 9.18 -4.29 -0.90
N GLY A 139 7.92 -4.49 -1.30
CA GLY A 139 7.57 -5.42 -2.38
C GLY A 139 8.26 -5.07 -3.69
N MET A 140 8.31 -3.78 -4.02
CA MET A 140 9.01 -3.33 -5.19
C MET A 140 10.51 -3.60 -5.13
N LEU A 141 11.15 -3.28 -4.01
CA LEU A 141 12.58 -3.51 -3.82
C LEU A 141 12.92 -4.99 -4.02
N VAL A 142 12.16 -5.89 -3.39
CA VAL A 142 12.37 -7.34 -3.50
C VAL A 142 12.14 -7.83 -4.93
N ALA A 143 11.04 -7.43 -5.58
CA ALA A 143 10.76 -7.82 -6.97
C ALA A 143 11.83 -7.29 -7.94
N THR A 144 12.31 -6.07 -7.73
CA THR A 144 13.37 -5.45 -8.53
C THR A 144 14.67 -6.24 -8.42
N LEU A 145 15.09 -6.56 -7.19
CA LEU A 145 16.29 -7.36 -6.93
C LEU A 145 16.16 -8.75 -7.56
N PHE A 146 15.00 -9.41 -7.39
CA PHE A 146 14.73 -10.72 -7.97
C PHE A 146 14.95 -10.72 -9.49
N PHE A 147 14.32 -9.79 -10.22
CA PHE A 147 14.49 -9.76 -11.68
C PHE A 147 15.85 -9.26 -12.13
N MET A 148 16.52 -8.42 -11.35
CA MET A 148 17.87 -7.96 -11.65
C MET A 148 18.88 -9.11 -11.58
N PHE A 149 18.78 -9.98 -10.57
CA PHE A 149 19.72 -11.09 -10.37
C PHE A 149 19.34 -12.36 -11.17
N PHE A 150 18.07 -12.76 -11.15
CA PHE A 150 17.62 -14.03 -11.73
C PHE A 150 17.02 -13.90 -13.13
N GLY A 151 16.63 -12.69 -13.54
CA GLY A 151 16.04 -12.44 -14.85
C GLY A 151 17.01 -12.60 -16.03
N LYS A 152 18.33 -12.61 -15.79
CA LYS A 152 19.36 -12.90 -16.79
C LYS A 152 19.61 -14.40 -16.96
N THR A 153 19.43 -15.20 -15.90
CA THR A 153 19.74 -16.63 -15.88
C THR A 153 18.72 -17.48 -16.62
N ILE A 154 17.48 -17.02 -16.77
CA ILE A 154 16.38 -17.74 -17.43
C ILE A 154 16.40 -17.53 -18.97
N ALA A 155 17.26 -16.65 -19.48
CA ALA A 155 17.39 -16.33 -20.90
C ALA A 155 18.62 -16.97 -21.58
N ALA A 156 19.39 -17.79 -20.86
CA ALA A 156 20.51 -18.58 -21.35
C ALA A 156 20.11 -20.06 -21.44
#